data_AF-A0A3D2MDM0-F1
#
_entry.id   AF-A0A3D2MDM0-F1
#
_cell.length_a   1.000
_cell.length_b   1.000
_cell.length_c   1.000
_cell.angle_alpha   90.00
_cell.angle_beta   90.00
_cell.angle_gamma   90.00
#
_symmetry.space_group_name_H-M   'P 1'
#
loop_
_entity.id
_entity.type
_entity.pdbx_description
1 polymer ?
#
loop_
_entity_poly.entity_id
_entity_poly.type
_entity_poly.pdbx_seq_one_letter_code
_entity_poly.pdbx_strand_id
1 'polypeptide(L)' 'MINNIYELENGRQYVVIAEENIDNKKYVLVMECNYEKDEINEDLLLKLVTTKDGGIIFENVDSSIVNQVLPVILSKYQR' A
#
# COMPACT_ATOMS: atom_id res chain seq x y z
N MET A 1 -7.75 14.75 6.13
CA MET A 1 -6.94 14.24 7.27
C MET A 1 -6.36 12.92 6.82
N ILE A 2 -5.06 12.84 6.56
CA ILE A 2 -4.40 11.60 6.16
C ILE A 2 -4.26 10.77 7.44
N ASN A 3 -5.12 9.77 7.62
CA ASN A 3 -5.22 9.05 8.89
C ASN A 3 -4.34 7.80 8.98
N ASN A 4 -3.68 7.39 7.89
CA ASN A 4 -3.05 6.07 7.79
C ASN A 4 -1.64 6.15 7.18
N ILE A 5 -0.70 6.81 7.86
CA ILE A 5 0.73 6.73 7.53
C ILE A 5 1.32 5.53 8.25
N TYR A 6 2.00 4.66 7.52
CA TYR A 6 2.72 3.50 8.03
C TYR A 6 4.21 3.71 7.84
N GLU A 7 4.96 3.62 8.93
CA GLU A 7 6.42 3.45 8.88
C GLU A 7 6.74 1.97 9.03
N LEU A 8 7.38 1.40 8.02
CA LEU A 8 7.82 0.01 8.04
C LEU A 8 9.18 -0.10 8.73
N GLU A 9 9.53 -1.30 9.20
CA GLU A 9 10.80 -1.54 9.91
C GLU A 9 12.06 -1.18 9.10
N ASN A 10 11.95 -1.14 7.77
CA ASN A 10 13.04 -0.72 6.89
C ASN A 10 13.15 0.81 6.73
N GLY A 11 12.40 1.59 7.51
CA GLY A 11 12.38 3.05 7.50
C GLY A 11 11.57 3.68 6.36
N ARG A 12 10.94 2.88 5.49
CA ARG A 12 10.08 3.42 4.43
C ARG A 12 8.72 3.81 5.01
N GLN A 13 8.27 5.00 4.64
CA GLN A 13 6.99 5.54 5.07
C GLN A 13 6.01 5.55 3.90
N TYR A 14 4.78 5.14 4.17
CA TYR A 14 3.73 5.05 3.15
C TYR A 14 2.43 5.64 3.68
N VAL A 15 1.76 6.42 2.84
CA VAL A 15 0.37 6.78 3.03
C VAL A 15 -0.49 5.67 2.43
N VAL A 16 -1.35 5.03 3.22
CA VAL A 16 -2.34 4.06 2.71
C VAL A 16 -3.58 4.80 2.22
N ILE A 17 -3.88 4.66 0.93
CA ILE A 17 -5.01 5.29 0.24
C ILE A 17 -6.24 4.39 0.27
N ALA A 18 -6.02 3.10 0.04
CA ALA A 18 -7.08 2.10 0.07
C ALA A 18 -6.50 0.74 0.45
N GLU A 19 -7.34 -0.13 0.99
CA GLU A 19 -6.99 -1.50 1.33
C GLU A 19 -8.11 -2.45 0.95
N GLU A 20 -7.76 -3.69 0.60
CA GLU A 20 -8.72 -4.71 0.22
C GLU A 20 -8.22 -6.11 0.54
N ASN A 21 -9.14 -7.03 0.84
CA ASN A 21 -8.83 -8.44 1.05
C ASN A 21 -9.34 -9.25 -0.13
N ILE A 22 -8.44 -9.89 -0.87
CA ILE A 22 -8.74 -10.72 -2.05
C ILE A 22 -8.02 -12.05 -1.88
N ASP A 23 -8.75 -13.16 -2.01
CA ASP A 23 -8.20 -14.52 -1.89
C ASP A 23 -7.36 -14.74 -0.62
N ASN A 24 -7.87 -14.27 0.53
CA ASN A 24 -7.21 -14.30 1.85
C ASN A 24 -5.87 -13.54 1.93
N LYS A 25 -5.60 -12.65 0.97
CA LYS A 25 -4.44 -11.75 0.98
C LYS A 25 -4.90 -10.31 1.14
N LYS A 26 -4.20 -9.56 1.99
CA LYS A 26 -4.44 -8.13 2.18
C LYS A 26 -3.57 -7.34 1.22
N TYR A 27 -4.21 -6.54 0.37
CA TYR A 27 -3.56 -5.63 -0.56
C TYR A 27 -3.79 -4.18 -0.14
N VAL A 28 -2.79 -3.34 -0.31
CA VAL A 28 -2.88 -1.91 -0.02
C VAL A 28 -2.42 -1.10 -1.22
N LEU A 29 -3.16 -0.04 -1.52
CA LEU A 29 -2.75 0.99 -2.46
C LEU A 29 -2.13 2.13 -1.66
N VAL A 30 -0.88 2.44 -1.96
CA VAL A 30 -0.08 3.38 -1.17
C VAL A 30 0.62 4.43 -2.02
N MET A 31 0.97 5.53 -1.37
CA MET A 31 1.94 6.52 -1.87
C MET A 31 3.14 6.52 -0.91
N GLU A 32 4.36 6.50 -1.43
CA GLU A 32 5.56 6.61 -0.59
C GLU A 32 5.71 8.06 -0.13
N CYS A 33 6.09 8.28 1.13
CA CYS A 33 6.26 9.62 1.68
C CYS A 33 7.53 9.72 2.51
N ASN A 34 7.94 10.95 2.80
CA ASN A 34 8.96 11.27 3.77
C ASN A 34 8.42 12.33 4.72
N TYR A 35 8.11 11.93 5.96
CA TYR A 35 7.55 12.82 6.97
C TYR A 35 8.54 13.91 7.41
N GLU A 36 9.83 13.59 7.50
CA GLU A 36 10.85 14.56 7.92
C GLU A 36 11.01 15.72 6.94
N LYS A 37 10.76 15.46 5.65
CA LYS A 37 10.87 16.43 4.56
C LYS A 37 9.53 17.03 4.12
N ASP A 38 8.42 16.57 4.69
CA ASP A 38 7.06 16.92 4.24
C ASP A 38 6.84 16.64 2.73
N GLU A 39 7.37 15.51 2.24
CA GLU A 39 7.31 15.11 0.83
C GLU A 39 6.41 13.88 0.63
N ILE A 40 5.60 13.89 -0.44
CA ILE A 40 4.81 12.74 -0.89
C ILE A 40 5.16 12.44 -2.34
N ASN A 41 5.51 11.20 -2.64
CA ASN A 41 5.55 10.71 -4.01
C ASN A 41 4.14 10.32 -4.44
N GLU A 42 3.59 11.06 -5.43
CA GLU A 42 2.23 10.86 -5.94
C GLU A 42 2.05 9.57 -6.76
N ASP A 43 3.12 8.81 -7.00
CA ASP A 43 3.06 7.51 -7.64
C ASP A 43 2.27 6.51 -6.78
N LEU A 44 1.16 6.01 -7.32
CA LEU A 44 0.35 4.97 -6.69
C LEU A 44 1.02 3.61 -6.84
N LEU A 45 1.30 2.97 -5.70
CA LEU A 45 1.92 1.65 -5.63
C LEU A 45 0.94 0.65 -5.02
N LEU A 46 0.69 -0.45 -5.73
CA LEU A 46 -0.01 -1.59 -5.15
C LEU A 46 1.00 -2.47 -4.41
N LYS A 47 0.71 -2.80 -3.15
CA LYS A 47 1.54 -3.67 -2.33
C LYS A 47 0.74 -4.80 -1.72
N LEU A 48 1.39 -5.95 -1.54
CA LEU A 48 0.89 -7.04 -0.72
C LEU A 48 1.38 -6.83 0.72
N VAL A 49 0.47 -6.90 1.69
CA VAL A 49 0.82 -6.87 3.11
C VAL A 49 1.21 -8.28 3.54
N THR A 50 2.47 -8.45 3.95
CA THR A 50 2.97 -9.72 4.50
C THR A 50 3.70 -9.47 5.81
N THR A 51 4.11 -10.55 6.46
CA THR A 51 4.93 -10.51 7.67
C THR A 51 6.24 -11.22 7.42
N LYS A 52 7.35 -10.59 7.79
CA LYS A 52 8.69 -11.17 7.73
C LYS A 52 9.41 -10.89 9.04
N ASP A 53 9.98 -11.95 9.63
CA ASP A 53 10.72 -11.87 10.90
C ASP A 53 9.94 -11.21 12.07
N GLY A 54 8.60 -11.30 12.03
CA GLY A 54 7.70 -10.70 13.03
C GLY A 54 7.25 -9.27 12.69
N GLY A 55 7.87 -8.62 11.70
CA GLY A 55 7.52 -7.29 11.21
C GLY A 55 6.56 -7.31 10.04
N ILE A 56 5.74 -6.26 9.92
CA ILE A 56 4.91 -6.04 8.72
C ILE A 56 5.79 -5.49 7.61
N ILE A 57 5.68 -6.07 6.41
CA ILE A 57 6.33 -5.57 5.21
C ILE A 57 5.32 -5.42 4.07
N PHE A 58 5.59 -4.46 3.18
CA PHE A 58 4.82 -4.23 1.96
C PHE A 58 5.63 -4.71 0.76
N GLU A 59 5.24 -5.85 0.21
CA GLU A 59 5.92 -6.45 -0.93
C GLU A 59 5.39 -5.91 -2.25
N ASN A 60 6.28 -5.81 -3.24
CA ASN A 60 5.87 -5.54 -4.62
C ASN A 60 5.06 -6.72 -5.14
N VAL A 61 4.12 -6.42 -6.02
CA VAL A 61 3.33 -7.44 -6.72
C VAL A 61 3.63 -7.40 -8.21
N ASP A 62 3.54 -8.55 -8.86
CA ASP A 62 3.75 -8.65 -10.30
C ASP A 62 2.62 -7.98 -11.08
N SER A 63 2.89 -7.59 -12.33
CA SER A 63 1.95 -6.88 -13.19
C SER A 63 0.62 -7.63 -13.40
N SER A 64 0.65 -8.97 -13.39
CA SER A 64 -0.57 -9.78 -13.48
C SER A 64 -1.51 -9.56 -12.29
N ILE A 65 -0.95 -9.50 -11.08
CA ILE A 65 -1.69 -9.22 -9.84
C ILE A 65 -2.18 -7.78 -9.84
N VAL A 66 -1.34 -6.82 -10.29
CA VAL A 66 -1.77 -5.42 -10.42
C VAL A 66 -3.03 -5.32 -11.28
N ASN A 67 -3.02 -5.94 -12.46
CA ASN A 67 -4.15 -5.87 -13.40
C ASN A 67 -5.43 -6.51 -12.85
N GLN A 68 -5.32 -7.48 -11.95
CA GLN A 68 -6.46 -8.13 -11.31
C GLN A 68 -6.99 -7.34 -10.12
N VAL A 69 -6.09 -6.86 -9.26
CA VAL A 69 -6.43 -6.28 -7.95
C VAL A 69 -6.73 -4.79 -8.04
N LEU A 70 -5.95 -4.04 -8.81
CA LEU A 70 -6.06 -2.58 -8.87
C LEU A 70 -7.46 -2.11 -9.27
N PRO A 71 -8.13 -2.69 -10.30
CA PRO A 71 -9.50 -2.28 -10.64
C PRO A 71 -10.50 -2.53 -9.50
N VAL A 72 -10.33 -3.62 -8.74
CA VAL A 72 -11.21 -3.96 -7.60
C VAL A 72 -11.07 -2.90 -6.50
N ILE A 73 -9.84 -2.57 -6.12
CA ILE A 73 -9.57 -1.56 -5.09
C ILE A 73 -10.09 -0.18 -5.52
N LEU A 74 -9.80 0.25 -6.76
CA LEU A 74 -10.24 1.54 -7.26
C LEU A 74 -11.77 1.65 -7.36
N SER A 75 -12.46 0.57 -7.74
CA SER A 75 -13.93 0.56 -7.84
C SER A 75 -14.65 0.79 -6.50
N LYS A 76 -13.99 0.43 -5.40
CA LYS A 76 -14.51 0.64 -4.04
C LYS A 76 -14.14 2.00 -3.48
N TYR A 77 -13.01 2.57 -3.90
CA TYR A 77 -12.57 3.90 -3.49
C TYR A 77 -13.33 5.04 -4.19
N GLN A 78 -13.80 4.81 -5.42
CA GLN A 78 -14.55 5.81 -6.20
C GLN A 78 -16.05 5.88 -5.86
N ARG A 79 -16.54 5.10 -4.89
CA ARG A 79 -17.93 5.11 -4.41
C ARG A 79 -18.07 5.91 -3.13
#